data_AF-A0A8X6SE23-F1
#
_entry.id   AF-A0A8X6SE23-F1
#
_cell.length_a   1.000
_cell.length_b   1.000
_cell.length_c   1.000
_cell.angle_alpha   90.00
_cell.angle_beta   90.00
_cell.angle_gamma   90.00
#
_symmetry.space_group_name_H-M   'P 1'
#
loop_
_entity.id
_entity.type
_entity.pdbx_description
1 polymer ?
#
loop_
_entity_poly.entity_id
_entity_poly.type
_entity_poly.pdbx_seq_one_letter_code
_entity_poly.pdbx_strand_id
1 'polypeptide(L)'
;MWYAPSTTFRTKVEAIKCQLLYSCHVCSFSCPLKPFALAIGLNRLYEARSFNIKPFSERTKAVLNDAHLNNINIQENNILAFPLWDIQIFNYHNPFSDYDKAGTAAIIYQQLFSYHRNKYSKYIPVYTDGSKTAGHVGCGVVFNNTILSFTLHNSMSVFSAEFTAILVALQHILISNHRHFCVHTDSMSALESLHFLAEHRL
;
A
#
# COMPACT_ATOMS: atom_id res chain seq x y z
N MET A 1 8.28 12.11 3.40
CA MET A 1 8.33 12.75 4.73
C MET A 1 6.99 13.45 5.00
N TRP A 2 6.45 13.38 6.23
CA TRP A 2 5.07 13.78 6.57
C TRP A 2 4.98 14.63 7.86
N TYR A 3 4.05 15.61 7.90
CA TYR A 3 3.72 16.47 9.05
C TYR A 3 2.18 16.54 9.25
N ALA A 4 1.65 16.46 10.49
CA ALA A 4 0.29 16.92 10.79
C ALA A 4 0.06 17.42 12.24
N PRO A 5 -0.78 18.46 12.46
CA PRO A 5 -1.24 18.91 13.79
C PRO A 5 -2.32 18.00 14.40
N SER A 6 -2.55 18.14 15.71
CA SER A 6 -3.10 17.11 16.62
C SER A 6 -4.57 16.71 16.44
N THR A 7 -5.43 17.50 15.79
CA THR A 7 -6.84 17.14 15.51
C THR A 7 -7.08 16.62 14.09
N THR A 8 -6.11 16.82 13.18
CA THR A 8 -6.17 16.38 11.77
C THR A 8 -5.31 15.15 11.50
N PHE A 9 -4.30 14.88 12.33
CA PHE A 9 -3.33 13.79 12.13
C PHE A 9 -3.96 12.43 11.82
N ARG A 10 -4.90 11.96 12.65
CA ARG A 10 -5.52 10.64 12.47
C ARG A 10 -6.32 10.57 11.17
N THR A 11 -7.05 11.63 10.85
CA THR A 11 -7.80 11.76 9.58
C THR A 11 -6.86 11.75 8.37
N LYS A 12 -5.71 12.44 8.43
CA LYS A 12 -4.71 12.42 7.35
C LYS A 12 -4.14 11.02 7.14
N VAL A 13 -3.75 10.35 8.23
CA VAL A 13 -3.14 9.02 8.15
C VAL A 13 -4.17 7.97 7.72
N GLU A 14 -5.43 8.08 8.17
CA GLU A 14 -6.54 7.24 7.68
C GLU A 14 -6.83 7.50 6.19
N ALA A 15 -6.78 8.75 5.72
CA ALA A 15 -6.96 9.07 4.30
C ALA A 15 -5.86 8.44 3.44
N ILE A 16 -4.59 8.56 3.84
CA ILE A 16 -3.46 7.93 3.13
C ILE A 16 -3.58 6.41 3.21
N LYS A 17 -3.99 5.83 4.35
CA LYS A 17 -4.26 4.40 4.47
C LYS A 17 -5.39 3.95 3.54
N CYS A 18 -6.48 4.69 3.44
CA CYS A 18 -7.59 4.40 2.53
C CYS A 18 -7.14 4.46 1.07
N GLN A 19 -6.33 5.46 0.74
CA GLN A 19 -5.72 5.60 -0.58
C GLN A 19 -4.80 4.42 -0.90
N LEU A 20 -3.94 4.03 0.04
CA LEU A 20 -3.08 2.85 -0.10
C LEU A 20 -3.92 1.57 -0.27
N LEU A 21 -4.97 1.37 0.53
CA LEU A 21 -5.86 0.22 0.41
C LEU A 21 -6.56 0.20 -0.95
N TYR A 22 -6.97 1.35 -1.48
CA TYR A 22 -7.51 1.47 -2.82
C TYR A 22 -6.48 1.12 -3.90
N SER A 23 -5.26 1.63 -3.82
CA SER A 23 -4.20 1.25 -4.78
C SER A 23 -3.85 -0.22 -4.66
N CYS A 24 -3.80 -0.79 -3.47
CA CYS A 24 -3.65 -2.24 -3.30
C CYS A 24 -4.86 -2.99 -3.89
N HIS A 25 -6.05 -2.42 -3.91
CA HIS A 25 -7.22 -3.01 -4.58
C HIS A 25 -7.11 -2.96 -6.11
N VAL A 26 -6.46 -1.93 -6.66
CA VAL A 26 -6.23 -1.74 -8.11
C VAL A 26 -4.94 -2.45 -8.60
N CYS A 27 -3.90 -2.52 -7.76
CA CYS A 27 -2.56 -2.99 -8.07
C CYS A 27 -2.18 -4.34 -7.43
N SER A 28 -2.96 -4.86 -6.46
CA SER A 28 -2.81 -6.27 -6.05
C SER A 28 -3.63 -7.13 -6.98
N PHE A 29 -3.03 -8.24 -7.40
CA PHE A 29 -3.72 -9.48 -7.77
C PHE A 29 -4.50 -10.11 -6.59
N SER A 30 -4.90 -9.31 -5.60
CA SER A 30 -5.89 -9.66 -4.59
C SER A 30 -7.22 -9.15 -5.12
N CYS A 31 -7.74 -9.89 -6.09
CA CYS A 31 -9.01 -9.69 -6.76
C CYS A 31 -10.06 -9.00 -5.86
N PRO A 32 -10.69 -7.90 -6.33
CA PRO A 32 -11.99 -7.43 -5.85
C PRO A 32 -13.12 -8.42 -6.13
N LEU A 33 -12.87 -9.72 -6.16
CA LEU A 33 -13.94 -10.68 -6.14
C LEU A 33 -14.30 -10.82 -4.67
N LYS A 34 -15.28 -10.02 -4.23
CA LYS A 34 -16.22 -10.56 -3.24
C LYS A 34 -16.54 -12.00 -3.65
N PRO A 35 -16.84 -12.93 -2.74
CA PRO A 35 -17.67 -14.05 -3.12
C PRO A 35 -19.01 -13.44 -3.57
N PHE A 36 -19.10 -13.07 -4.85
CA PHE A 36 -20.34 -13.07 -5.59
C PHE A 36 -20.65 -14.54 -5.79
N ALA A 37 -20.96 -15.22 -4.68
CA ALA A 37 -21.83 -16.36 -4.73
C ALA A 37 -23.11 -15.78 -5.32
N LEU A 38 -23.30 -16.01 -6.63
CA LEU A 38 -24.57 -15.76 -7.27
C LEU A 38 -25.59 -16.47 -6.39
N ALA A 39 -26.58 -15.73 -5.87
CA ALA A 39 -27.60 -16.33 -5.02
C ALA A 39 -28.06 -17.63 -5.68
N ILE A 40 -28.18 -18.74 -4.92
CA ILE A 40 -28.33 -20.10 -5.46
C ILE A 40 -29.42 -20.17 -6.57
N GLY A 41 -30.47 -19.35 -6.46
CA GLY A 41 -31.52 -19.20 -7.47
C GLY A 41 -31.06 -18.66 -8.84
N LEU A 42 -30.14 -17.71 -8.88
CA LEU A 42 -29.60 -17.15 -10.13
C LEU A 42 -28.69 -18.16 -10.85
N ASN A 43 -27.94 -19.00 -10.12
CA ASN A 43 -27.08 -20.01 -10.75
C ASN A 43 -27.93 -21.07 -11.48
N ARG A 44 -29.05 -21.48 -10.89
CA ARG A 44 -30.02 -22.37 -11.54
C ARG A 44 -30.62 -21.78 -12.81
N LEU A 45 -30.85 -20.46 -12.84
CA LEU A 45 -31.39 -19.76 -14.02
C LEU A 45 -30.37 -19.67 -15.17
N TYR A 46 -29.08 -19.50 -14.86
CA TYR A 46 -28.01 -19.52 -15.88
C TYR A 46 -27.73 -20.92 -16.40
N GLU A 47 -27.68 -21.94 -15.53
CA GLU A 47 -27.49 -23.34 -15.94
C GLU A 47 -28.66 -23.85 -16.80
N ALA A 48 -29.89 -23.35 -16.58
CA ALA A 48 -31.05 -23.65 -17.43
C ALA A 48 -31.01 -22.97 -18.81
N ARG A 49 -30.04 -22.09 -19.09
CA ARG A 49 -29.88 -21.37 -20.37
C ARG A 49 -28.44 -21.44 -20.86
N SER A 50 -28.07 -22.58 -21.45
CA SER A 50 -26.73 -22.91 -21.94
C SER A 50 -26.11 -21.92 -22.95
N PHE A 51 -26.93 -21.10 -23.63
CA PHE A 51 -26.46 -20.10 -24.60
C PHE A 51 -26.14 -18.73 -23.97
N ASN A 52 -26.47 -18.50 -22.69
CA ASN A 52 -26.18 -17.23 -22.04
C ASN A 52 -24.74 -17.19 -21.53
N ILE A 53 -24.05 -16.10 -21.85
CA ILE A 53 -22.74 -15.79 -21.28
C ILE A 53 -22.87 -15.76 -19.75
N LYS A 54 -22.14 -16.65 -19.07
CA LYS A 54 -22.08 -16.70 -17.60
C LYS A 54 -21.72 -15.34 -17.02
N PRO A 55 -22.22 -14.94 -15.83
CA PRO A 55 -21.85 -13.67 -15.23
C PRO A 55 -20.34 -13.56 -15.02
N PHE A 56 -19.82 -12.32 -14.95
CA PHE A 56 -18.39 -12.05 -14.82
C PHE A 56 -17.74 -12.88 -13.70
N SER A 57 -18.38 -12.95 -12.52
CA SER A 57 -17.90 -13.73 -11.37
C SER A 57 -17.64 -15.20 -11.68
N GLU A 58 -18.51 -15.86 -12.46
CA GLU A 58 -18.36 -17.28 -12.83
C GLU A 58 -17.29 -17.48 -13.92
N ARG A 59 -17.12 -16.51 -14.84
CA ARG A 59 -16.05 -16.57 -15.84
C ARG A 59 -14.67 -16.36 -15.22
N THR A 60 -14.58 -15.45 -14.25
CA THR A 60 -13.32 -15.15 -13.57
C THR A 60 -12.85 -16.32 -12.69
N LYS A 61 -13.74 -17.20 -12.22
CA LYS A 61 -13.34 -18.44 -11.52
C LYS A 61 -12.46 -19.35 -12.36
N ALA A 62 -12.78 -19.52 -13.65
CA ALA A 62 -11.95 -20.34 -14.54
C ALA A 62 -10.55 -19.73 -14.70
N VAL A 63 -10.47 -18.42 -14.91
CA VAL A 63 -9.20 -17.69 -15.01
C VAL A 63 -8.39 -17.76 -13.71
N LEU A 64 -9.05 -17.71 -12.55
CA LEU A 64 -8.40 -17.85 -11.23
C LEU A 64 -7.88 -19.27 -10.99
N ASN A 65 -8.64 -20.28 -11.43
CA ASN A 65 -8.21 -21.69 -11.39
C ASN A 65 -6.96 -21.89 -12.26
N ASP A 66 -6.98 -21.37 -13.49
CA ASP A 66 -5.86 -21.45 -14.43
C ASP A 66 -4.63 -20.71 -13.90
N ALA A 67 -4.82 -19.62 -13.16
CA ALA A 67 -3.75 -18.85 -12.52
C ALA A 67 -3.24 -19.45 -11.19
N HIS A 68 -3.77 -20.60 -10.75
CA HIS A 68 -3.48 -21.22 -9.44
C HIS A 68 -3.76 -20.31 -8.23
N LEU A 69 -4.70 -19.37 -8.35
CA LEU A 69 -5.05 -18.39 -7.31
C LEU A 69 -6.20 -18.85 -6.39
N ASN A 70 -6.49 -20.15 -6.39
CA ASN A 70 -7.65 -20.73 -5.69
C ASN A 70 -7.56 -20.69 -4.16
N ASN A 71 -6.36 -20.52 -3.62
CA ASN A 71 -6.10 -20.49 -2.18
C ASN A 71 -5.94 -19.06 -1.64
N ILE A 72 -6.29 -18.03 -2.41
CA ILE A 72 -6.30 -16.65 -1.89
C ILE A 72 -7.46 -16.52 -0.91
N ASN A 73 -7.13 -16.32 0.37
CA ASN A 73 -8.11 -15.96 1.38
C ASN A 73 -8.69 -14.58 1.05
N ILE A 74 -9.95 -14.52 0.64
CA ILE A 74 -10.63 -13.27 0.31
C ILE A 74 -10.92 -12.55 1.63
N GLN A 75 -10.15 -11.52 1.92
CA GLN A 75 -10.38 -10.69 3.10
C GLN A 75 -11.64 -9.84 2.88
N GLU A 76 -12.63 -9.94 3.78
CA GLU A 76 -13.80 -9.07 3.74
C GLU A 76 -13.36 -7.61 3.96
N ASN A 77 -13.58 -6.77 2.94
CA ASN A 77 -13.28 -5.35 3.03
C ASN A 77 -14.40 -4.63 3.78
N ASN A 78 -14.06 -4.10 4.96
CA ASN A 78 -14.85 -3.06 5.59
C ASN A 78 -14.90 -1.85 4.65
N ILE A 79 -16.11 -1.36 4.40
CA ILE A 79 -16.39 -0.17 3.59
C ILE A 79 -15.44 0.95 4.04
N LEU A 80 -14.72 1.55 3.08
CA LEU A 80 -13.83 2.68 3.35
C LEU A 80 -14.66 3.75 4.11
N ALA A 81 -14.24 4.07 5.33
CA ALA A 81 -14.95 5.00 6.20
C ALA A 81 -14.86 6.47 5.75
N PHE A 82 -14.16 6.73 4.64
CA PHE A 82 -13.96 8.06 4.06
C PHE A 82 -14.39 8.08 2.59
N PRO A 83 -15.12 9.12 2.16
CA PRO A 83 -15.45 9.30 0.75
C PRO A 83 -14.18 9.55 -0.07
N LEU A 84 -14.11 8.92 -1.24
CA LEU A 84 -12.95 8.94 -2.15
C LEU A 84 -12.58 10.36 -2.63
N TRP A 85 -13.55 11.27 -2.71
CA TRP A 85 -13.34 12.66 -3.15
C TRP A 85 -12.77 13.58 -2.06
N ASP A 86 -12.64 13.12 -0.80
CA ASP A 86 -12.10 13.88 0.33
C ASP A 86 -10.67 13.43 0.70
N ILE A 87 -9.98 12.78 -0.24
CA ILE A 87 -8.57 12.38 -0.07
C ILE A 87 -7.70 13.64 -0.06
N GLN A 88 -6.88 13.76 0.97
CA GLN A 88 -5.98 14.90 1.13
C GLN A 88 -4.75 14.78 0.23
N ILE A 89 -4.33 15.91 -0.35
CA ILE A 89 -3.16 15.94 -1.24
C ILE A 89 -1.91 15.44 -0.51
N PHE A 90 -1.26 14.45 -1.11
CA PHE A 90 -0.06 13.81 -0.59
C PHE A 90 1.20 14.53 -1.11
N ASN A 91 1.86 15.36 -0.28
CA ASN A 91 3.20 15.90 -0.55
C ASN A 91 4.32 15.12 0.15
N TYR A 92 5.31 14.65 -0.61
CA TYR A 92 6.56 14.08 -0.08
C TYR A 92 7.75 14.99 -0.40
N HIS A 93 8.89 14.74 0.25
CA HIS A 93 10.12 15.51 0.06
C HIS A 93 11.28 14.54 -0.17
N ASN A 94 12.01 14.73 -1.27
CA ASN A 94 13.22 13.98 -1.60
C ASN A 94 14.45 14.88 -1.35
N PRO A 95 15.20 14.70 -0.24
CA PRO A 95 16.39 15.51 0.03
C PRO A 95 17.57 15.19 -0.90
N PHE A 96 17.44 14.20 -1.77
CA PHE A 96 18.48 13.72 -2.67
C PHE A 96 18.21 14.07 -4.15
N SER A 97 17.14 14.82 -4.45
CA SER A 97 16.70 15.10 -5.84
C SER A 97 17.77 15.73 -6.72
N ASP A 98 18.66 16.53 -6.11
CA ASP A 98 19.64 17.34 -6.83
C ASP A 98 20.99 16.62 -7.02
N TYR A 99 21.08 15.36 -6.58
CA TYR A 99 22.33 14.59 -6.54
C TYR A 99 22.26 13.35 -7.42
N ASP A 100 23.19 13.23 -8.36
CA ASP A 100 23.30 12.05 -9.21
C ASP A 100 23.83 10.82 -8.45
N LYS A 101 23.18 9.67 -8.67
CA LYS A 101 23.48 8.41 -7.97
C LYS A 101 24.87 7.85 -8.29
N ALA A 102 25.38 8.06 -9.51
CA ALA A 102 26.66 7.51 -9.95
C ALA A 102 27.85 8.42 -9.61
N GLY A 103 27.66 9.74 -9.70
CA GLY A 103 28.69 10.75 -9.51
C GLY A 103 28.82 11.28 -8.07
N THR A 104 27.82 11.05 -7.21
CA THR A 104 27.85 11.53 -5.83
C THR A 104 28.45 10.50 -4.89
N ALA A 105 29.48 10.90 -4.13
CA ALA A 105 30.11 10.02 -3.15
C ALA A 105 29.12 9.62 -2.03
N ALA A 106 29.18 8.36 -1.59
CA ALA A 106 28.29 7.81 -0.56
C ALA A 106 28.26 8.64 0.74
N ILE A 107 29.39 9.27 1.10
CA ILE A 107 29.49 10.13 2.30
C ILE A 107 28.57 11.35 2.21
N ILE A 108 28.33 11.90 1.02
CA ILE A 108 27.44 13.04 0.82
C ILE A 108 25.99 12.63 1.12
N TYR A 109 25.56 11.45 0.64
CA TYR A 109 24.23 10.92 0.97
C TYR A 109 24.06 10.68 2.47
N GLN A 110 25.08 10.16 3.15
CA GLN A 110 25.06 9.97 4.60
C GLN A 110 24.94 11.30 5.35
N GLN A 111 25.67 12.33 4.91
CA GLN A 111 25.61 13.68 5.49
C GLN A 111 24.23 14.33 5.27
N LEU A 112 23.69 14.26 4.06
CA LEU A 112 22.35 14.77 3.72
C LEU A 112 21.27 14.08 4.56
N PHE A 113 21.34 12.76 4.68
CA PHE A 113 20.41 12.00 5.50
C PHE A 113 20.55 12.37 6.99
N SER A 114 21.78 12.51 7.50
CA SER A 114 22.04 12.89 8.89
C SER A 114 21.53 14.30 9.21
N TYR A 115 21.78 15.26 8.32
CA TYR A 115 21.26 16.62 8.43
C TYR A 115 19.73 16.62 8.45
N HIS A 116 19.12 15.88 7.54
CA HIS A 116 17.67 15.72 7.48
C HIS A 116 17.13 15.06 8.78
N ARG A 117 17.74 13.99 9.27
CA ARG A 117 17.35 13.37 10.55
C ARG A 117 17.47 14.33 11.73
N ASN A 118 18.49 15.18 11.74
CA ASN A 118 18.65 16.21 12.76
C ASN A 118 17.54 17.28 12.68
N LYS A 119 17.26 17.79 11.48
CA LYS A 119 16.17 18.76 11.22
C LYS A 119 14.81 18.26 11.73
N TYR A 120 14.58 16.95 11.62
CA TYR A 120 13.35 16.30 12.06
C TYR A 120 13.56 15.40 13.28
N SER A 121 14.43 15.83 14.20
CA SER A 121 14.76 15.12 15.44
C SER A 121 13.57 14.90 16.37
N LYS A 122 12.58 15.82 16.35
CA LYS A 122 11.34 15.70 17.12
C LYS A 122 10.35 14.66 16.56
N TYR A 123 10.59 14.17 15.34
CA TYR A 123 9.73 13.19 14.67
C TYR A 123 10.31 11.80 14.89
N ILE A 124 9.43 10.85 15.22
CA ILE A 124 9.78 9.43 15.32
C ILE A 124 10.09 8.93 13.92
N PRO A 125 11.33 8.47 13.66
CA PRO A 125 11.65 7.91 12.36
C PRO A 125 11.00 6.53 12.21
N VAL A 126 10.42 6.30 11.03
CA VAL A 126 9.88 5.01 10.61
C VAL A 126 10.55 4.68 9.28
N TYR A 127 11.18 3.52 9.19
CA TYR A 127 11.85 3.04 7.99
C TYR A 127 11.04 1.89 7.42
N THR A 128 10.81 1.90 6.12
CA THR A 128 10.07 0.86 5.41
C THR A 128 10.91 0.35 4.26
N ASP A 129 10.84 -0.95 4.01
CA ASP A 129 11.53 -1.60 2.90
C ASP A 129 10.71 -2.79 2.41
N GLY A 130 10.64 -2.98 1.10
CA GLY A 130 9.91 -4.04 0.43
C GLY A 130 10.80 -4.77 -0.57
N SER A 131 11.03 -6.06 -0.36
CA SER A 131 11.97 -6.83 -1.17
C SER A 131 11.31 -7.98 -1.91
N LYS A 132 11.88 -8.33 -3.06
CA LYS A 132 11.54 -9.54 -3.82
C LYS A 132 12.81 -10.24 -4.30
N THR A 133 12.82 -11.55 -4.12
CA THR A 133 13.75 -12.49 -4.74
C THR A 133 12.95 -13.48 -5.60
N ALA A 134 13.63 -14.44 -6.23
CA ALA A 134 12.96 -15.44 -7.08
C ALA A 134 11.92 -16.29 -6.33
N GLY A 135 12.12 -16.55 -5.03
CA GLY A 135 11.28 -17.45 -4.24
C GLY A 135 10.63 -16.82 -3.00
N HIS A 136 10.84 -15.53 -2.77
CA HIS A 136 10.36 -14.85 -1.57
C HIS A 136 10.05 -13.39 -1.85
N VAL A 137 8.93 -12.92 -1.30
CA VAL A 137 8.58 -11.49 -1.23
C VAL A 137 8.34 -11.17 0.24
N GLY A 138 8.84 -10.03 0.70
CA GLY A 138 8.65 -9.60 2.07
C GLY A 138 8.65 -8.10 2.22
N CYS A 139 8.11 -7.62 3.33
CA CYS A 139 8.25 -6.22 3.73
C CYS A 139 8.69 -6.11 5.19
N GLY A 140 9.38 -5.01 5.48
CA GLY A 140 9.88 -4.67 6.81
C GLY A 140 9.49 -3.25 7.19
N VAL A 141 9.24 -3.04 8.48
CA VAL A 141 9.03 -1.72 9.08
C VAL A 141 9.84 -1.63 10.37
N VAL A 142 10.66 -0.60 10.49
CA VAL A 142 11.45 -0.32 11.70
C VAL A 142 11.03 1.04 12.25
N PHE A 143 10.59 1.08 13.50
CA PHE A 143 10.35 2.34 14.20
C PHE A 143 10.58 2.18 15.69
N ASN A 144 11.25 3.15 16.30
CA ASN A 144 11.68 3.06 17.70
C ASN A 144 12.52 1.77 17.93
N ASN A 145 12.17 0.96 18.94
CA ASN A 145 12.77 -0.36 19.20
C ASN A 145 11.96 -1.52 18.59
N THR A 146 10.99 -1.23 17.72
CA THR A 146 10.13 -2.23 17.10
C THR A 146 10.58 -2.50 15.67
N ILE A 147 10.77 -3.78 15.36
CA ILE A 147 11.04 -4.29 14.03
C ILE A 147 9.87 -5.21 13.66
N LEU A 148 9.20 -4.89 12.57
CA LEU A 148 8.15 -5.71 11.98
C LEU A 148 8.65 -6.27 10.67
N SER A 149 8.40 -7.55 10.41
CA SER A 149 8.74 -8.20 9.17
C SER A 149 7.63 -9.17 8.79
N PHE A 150 7.19 -9.11 7.53
CA PHE A 150 6.10 -9.92 7.02
C PHE A 150 6.54 -10.63 5.75
N THR A 151 6.26 -11.92 5.67
CA THR A 151 6.32 -12.68 4.42
C THR A 151 5.06 -12.41 3.62
N LEU A 152 5.24 -12.04 2.37
CA LEU A 152 4.16 -11.73 1.43
C LEU A 152 4.06 -12.85 0.39
N HIS A 153 2.94 -12.89 -0.34
CA HIS A 153 2.76 -13.91 -1.37
C HIS A 153 3.76 -13.73 -2.52
N ASN A 154 4.34 -14.83 -3.01
CA ASN A 154 5.41 -14.81 -4.01
C ASN A 154 5.03 -14.15 -5.35
N SER A 155 3.74 -14.08 -5.67
CA SER A 155 3.24 -13.39 -6.85
C SER A 155 3.36 -11.86 -6.77
N MET A 156 3.48 -11.29 -5.56
CA MET A 156 3.57 -9.83 -5.38
C MET A 156 4.83 -9.26 -6.02
N SER A 157 4.73 -8.05 -6.56
CA SER A 157 5.87 -7.31 -7.11
C SER A 157 6.68 -6.63 -6.00
N VAL A 158 7.91 -6.19 -6.31
CA VAL A 158 8.69 -5.32 -5.41
C VAL A 158 7.88 -4.07 -5.06
N PHE A 159 7.26 -3.45 -6.06
CA PHE A 159 6.39 -2.29 -5.87
C PHE A 159 5.28 -2.56 -4.85
N SER A 160 4.56 -3.68 -4.96
CA SER A 160 3.50 -4.07 -4.01
C SER A 160 4.05 -4.34 -2.61
N ALA A 161 5.26 -4.89 -2.49
CA ALA A 161 5.92 -5.13 -1.21
C ALA A 161 6.27 -3.81 -0.51
N GLU A 162 6.86 -2.86 -1.24
CA GLU A 162 7.18 -1.51 -0.77
C GLU A 162 5.92 -0.78 -0.28
N PHE A 163 4.88 -0.84 -1.09
CA PHE A 163 3.60 -0.22 -0.79
C PHE A 163 2.95 -0.83 0.46
N THR A 164 3.07 -2.16 0.62
CA THR A 164 2.61 -2.88 1.81
C THR A 164 3.42 -2.47 3.05
N ALA A 165 4.73 -2.26 2.93
CA ALA A 165 5.58 -1.77 4.02
C ALA A 165 5.08 -0.40 4.53
N ILE A 166 4.77 0.51 3.61
CA ILE A 166 4.19 1.82 3.94
C ILE A 166 2.82 1.66 4.62
N LEU A 167 1.95 0.79 4.10
CA LEU A 167 0.62 0.55 4.68
C LEU A 167 0.72 0.05 6.12
N VAL A 168 1.58 -0.93 6.38
CA VAL A 168 1.81 -1.47 7.72
C VAL A 168 2.34 -0.37 8.65
N ALA A 169 3.28 0.45 8.18
CA ALA A 169 3.78 1.58 8.96
C ALA A 169 2.64 2.53 9.37
N LEU A 170 1.74 2.88 8.45
CA LEU A 170 0.60 3.76 8.76
C LEU A 170 -0.37 3.11 9.75
N GLN A 171 -0.66 1.81 9.64
CA GLN A 171 -1.51 1.09 10.59
C GLN A 171 -0.94 1.16 12.01
N HIS A 172 0.38 0.96 12.16
CA HIS A 172 1.05 1.08 13.46
C HIS A 172 1.09 2.52 13.99
N ILE A 173 1.23 3.50 13.10
CA ILE A 173 1.15 4.92 13.46
C ILE A 173 -0.25 5.27 14.00
N LEU A 174 -1.32 4.73 13.40
CA LEU A 174 -2.71 5.03 13.77
C LEU A 174 -3.11 4.56 15.17
N ILE A 175 -2.48 3.48 15.65
CA ILE A 175 -2.69 2.94 17.00
C ILE A 175 -1.72 3.54 18.02
N SER A 176 -0.74 4.33 17.58
CA SER A 176 0.24 4.95 18.47
C SER A 176 -0.32 6.19 19.18
N ASN A 177 0.16 6.43 20.40
CA ASN A 177 -0.12 7.66 21.14
C ASN A 177 0.68 8.87 20.63
N HIS A 178 1.73 8.64 19.83
CA HIS A 178 2.52 9.71 19.24
C HIS A 178 1.83 10.33 18.01
N ARG A 179 2.21 11.57 17.66
CA ARG A 179 1.60 12.32 16.55
C ARG A 179 2.59 12.90 15.55
N HIS A 180 3.89 12.70 15.78
CA HIS A 180 4.96 13.24 14.93
C HIS A 180 5.82 12.08 14.44
N PHE A 181 5.56 11.65 13.21
CA PHE A 181 6.28 10.55 12.56
C PHE A 181 6.90 10.99 11.25
N CYS A 182 8.07 10.45 10.95
CA CYS A 182 8.74 10.62 9.68
C CYS A 182 8.94 9.25 9.03
N VAL A 183 8.09 8.93 8.05
CA VAL A 183 8.24 7.72 7.23
C VAL A 183 9.30 7.94 6.15
N HIS A 184 10.26 7.05 6.12
CA HIS A 184 11.36 6.93 5.17
C HIS A 184 11.16 5.65 4.34
N THR A 185 11.08 5.82 3.03
CA THR A 185 11.07 4.75 2.02
C THR A 185 12.04 5.17 0.92
N ASP A 186 12.71 4.22 0.31
CA ASP A 186 13.53 4.40 -0.90
C ASP A 186 12.73 4.13 -2.18
N SER A 187 11.46 3.71 -2.07
CA SER A 187 10.57 3.48 -3.20
C SER A 187 9.99 4.78 -3.75
N MET A 188 10.71 5.40 -4.68
CA MET A 188 10.20 6.57 -5.42
C MET A 188 8.89 6.26 -6.13
N SER A 189 8.79 5.07 -6.75
CA SER A 189 7.57 4.61 -7.41
C SER A 189 6.36 4.58 -6.50
N ALA A 190 6.52 4.18 -5.22
CA ALA A 190 5.42 4.18 -4.26
C ALA A 190 4.99 5.61 -3.87
N LEU A 191 5.96 6.51 -3.69
CA LEU A 191 5.71 7.92 -3.38
C LEU A 191 5.01 8.66 -4.54
N GLU A 192 5.45 8.43 -5.78
CA GLU A 192 4.84 9.00 -6.98
C GLU A 192 3.43 8.48 -7.18
N SER A 193 3.19 7.18 -6.96
CA SER A 193 1.85 6.59 -7.04
C SER A 193 0.89 7.20 -6.01
N LEU A 194 1.37 7.39 -4.77
CA LEU A 194 0.61 8.06 -3.72
C LEU A 194 0.30 9.51 -4.06
N HIS A 195 1.26 10.24 -4.64
CA HIS A 195 1.06 11.61 -5.08
C HIS A 195 0.04 11.70 -6.22
N PHE A 196 0.20 10.87 -7.26
CA PHE A 196 -0.67 10.84 -8.43
C PHE A 196 -2.13 10.58 -8.06
N LEU A 197 -2.37 9.59 -7.20
CA LEU A 197 -3.71 9.23 -6.72
C LEU A 197 -4.36 10.32 -5.87
N ALA A 198 -3.56 11.19 -5.25
CA ALA A 198 -4.05 12.29 -4.44
C ALA A 198 -4.41 13.51 -5.29
N GLU A 199 -3.74 13.72 -6.43
CA GLU A 199 -4.03 14.80 -7.37
C GLU A 199 -5.25 14.49 -8.25
N HIS A 200 -5.38 13.26 -8.73
CA HIS A 200 -6.44 12.86 -9.67
C HIS A 200 -7.69 12.36 -8.94
N ARG A 201 -8.28 13.20 -8.09
CA ARG A 201 -9.52 12.92 -7.33
C ARG A 201 -10.48 12.07 -8.18
N LEU A 202 -10.77 10.86 -7.75
CA LEU A 202 -11.81 10.02 -8.35
C LEU A 202 -13.19 10.59 -8.04
#